data_AF-A0A2I0XF79-F1
#
_entry.id   AF-A0A2I0XF79-F1
#
_cell.length_a   1.000
_cell.length_b   1.000
_cell.length_c   1.000
_cell.angle_alpha   90.00
_cell.angle_beta   90.00
_cell.angle_gamma   90.00
#
_symmetry.space_group_name_H-M   'P 1'
#
loop_
_entity.id
_entity.type
_entity.pdbx_description
1 polymer ?
#
loop_
_entity_poly.entity_id
_entity_poly.type
_entity_poly.pdbx_seq_one_letter_code
_entity_poly.pdbx_strand_id
1 'polypeptide(L)' 'MAATRLRRRVANFTIIGDELYKRAFTGPYLKCLPPSEADYALREVHSGVCGEHLRGRDLAYKIMK' A
#
# COMPACT_ATOMS: atom_id res chain seq x y z
N MET A 1 -5.87 -5.03 26.80
CA MET A 1 -5.12 -4.05 25.98
C MET A 1 -5.00 -4.38 24.48
N ALA A 2 -4.98 -5.66 24.07
CA ALA A 2 -4.87 -6.03 22.65
C ALA A 2 -6.05 -5.56 21.78
N ALA A 3 -7.30 -5.69 22.28
CA ALA A 3 -8.50 -5.28 21.55
C ALA A 3 -8.51 -3.78 21.19
N THR A 4 -8.08 -2.91 22.10
CA THR A 4 -8.02 -1.46 21.86
C THR A 4 -6.98 -1.10 20.79
N ARG A 5 -5.82 -1.78 20.80
CA ARG A 5 -4.79 -1.61 19.76
C ARG A 5 -5.29 -2.07 18.39
N LEU A 6 -6.00 -3.20 18.34
CA LEU A 6 -6.61 -3.70 17.10
C LEU A 6 -7.66 -2.72 16.57
N ARG A 7 -8.59 -2.26 17.41
CA ARG A 7 -9.62 -1.28 17.02
C ARG A 7 -9.00 -0.01 16.42
N ARG A 8 -7.98 0.55 17.07
CA ARG A 8 -7.26 1.73 16.56
C ARG A 8 -6.59 1.47 15.21
N ARG A 9 -6.08 0.26 14.98
CA ARG A 9 -5.45 -0.12 13.70
C ARG A 9 -6.49 -0.28 12.59
N VAL A 10 -7.59 -0.99 12.86
CA VAL A 10 -8.68 -1.24 11.91
C VAL A 10 -9.45 0.02 11.54
N ALA A 11 -9.52 1.02 12.44
CA ALA A 11 -10.17 2.30 12.15
C ALA A 11 -9.57 3.08 10.96
N ASN A 12 -8.39 2.69 10.47
CA ASN A 12 -7.79 3.26 9.27
C ASN A 12 -8.10 2.47 8.00
N PHE A 13 -8.96 1.45 8.05
CA PHE A 13 -9.31 0.63 6.89
C PHE A 13 -10.80 0.76 6.57
N THR A 14 -11.15 0.61 5.29
CA THR A 14 -12.54 0.62 4.79
C THR A 14 -12.67 -0.34 3.61
N ILE A 15 -13.89 -0.78 3.31
CA ILE A 15 -14.21 -1.56 2.10
C ILE A 15 -14.91 -0.64 1.10
N ILE A 16 -14.50 -0.70 -0.17
CA ILE A 16 -15.12 0.01 -1.29
C ILE A 16 -15.24 -0.98 -2.45
N GLY A 17 -16.45 -1.26 -2.92
CA GLY A 17 -16.67 -2.19 -4.03
C GLY A 17 -16.03 -3.56 -3.82
N ASP A 18 -16.14 -4.12 -2.61
CA ASP A 18 -15.55 -5.39 -2.16
C ASP A 18 -14.01 -5.43 -2.00
N GLU A 19 -13.34 -4.31 -2.23
CA GLU A 19 -11.89 -4.21 -2.05
C GLU A 19 -11.54 -3.51 -0.73
N LEU A 20 -10.49 -4.01 -0.05
CA LEU A 20 -10.02 -3.43 1.20
C LEU A 20 -9.08 -2.26 0.91
N TYR A 21 -9.31 -1.14 1.58
CA TYR A 21 -8.50 0.07 1.46
C TYR A 21 -7.98 0.53 2.82
N LYS A 22 -6.80 1.16 2.82
CA LYS A 22 -6.19 1.80 3.98
C LYS A 22 -6.12 3.31 3.77
N ARG A 23 -6.52 4.09 4.76
CA ARG A 23 -6.41 5.55 4.78
C ARG A 23 -4.93 5.95 4.72
N ALA A 24 -4.53 6.68 3.68
CA ALA A 24 -3.20 7.25 3.57
C ALA A 24 -3.00 8.39 4.58
N PHE A 25 -1.75 8.65 4.94
CA PHE A 25 -1.40 9.81 5.78
C PHE A 25 -1.49 11.12 4.97
N THR A 26 -1.18 11.06 3.68
CA THR A 26 -1.27 12.19 2.73
C THR A 26 -2.01 11.72 1.48
N GLY A 27 -3.29 12.07 1.32
CA GLY A 27 -4.07 11.78 0.12
C GLY A 27 -5.21 10.77 0.30
N PRO A 28 -5.74 10.20 -0.80
CA PRO A 28 -6.91 9.30 -0.79
C PRO A 28 -6.57 7.92 -0.20
N TYR A 29 -7.51 6.99 -0.28
CA TYR A 29 -7.35 5.62 0.18
C TYR A 29 -6.37 4.82 -0.70
N LEU A 30 -5.48 4.05 -0.07
CA LEU A 30 -4.58 3.09 -0.75
C LEU A 30 -5.24 1.72 -0.80
N LYS A 31 -5.23 1.08 -1.97
CA LYS A 31 -5.73 -0.28 -2.13
C LYS A 31 -4.83 -1.27 -1.38
N CYS A 32 -5.44 -2.19 -0.64
CA CYS A 32 -4.72 -3.30 -0.02
C CYS A 32 -4.60 -4.42 -1.05
N LEU A 33 -3.37 -4.83 -1.34
CA LEU A 33 -3.10 -5.95 -2.22
C LEU A 33 -2.96 -7.24 -1.41
N PRO A 34 -3.49 -8.37 -1.89
CA PRO A 34 -3.13 -9.68 -1.35
C PRO A 34 -1.63 -9.94 -1.53
N PRO A 35 -1.01 -10.83 -0.74
CA PRO A 35 0.43 -11.08 -0.79
C PRO A 35 0.96 -11.42 -2.21
N SER A 36 0.18 -12.14 -3.00
CA SER A 36 0.51 -12.50 -4.39
C SER A 36 0.63 -11.30 -5.31
N GLU A 37 -0.30 -10.34 -5.21
CA GLU A 37 -0.30 -9.11 -6.01
C GLU A 37 0.72 -8.11 -5.49
N ALA A 38 0.96 -8.09 -4.18
CA ALA A 38 1.95 -7.22 -3.56
C ALA A 38 3.38 -7.56 -4.03
N ASP A 39 3.74 -8.85 -4.10
CA ASP A 39 5.04 -9.28 -4.61
C ASP A 39 5.20 -8.91 -6.09
N TYR A 40 4.15 -9.12 -6.90
CA TYR A 40 4.15 -8.72 -8.30
C TYR A 40 4.32 -7.21 -8.48
N ALA A 41 3.54 -6.40 -7.77
CA ALA A 41 3.65 -4.93 -7.82
C ALA A 41 5.04 -4.46 -7.41
N LEU A 42 5.62 -5.02 -6.34
CA LEU A 42 6.98 -4.70 -5.91
C LEU A 42 8.02 -5.07 -6.98
N ARG A 43 7.89 -6.24 -7.61
CA ARG A 43 8.77 -6.66 -8.70
C ARG A 43 8.63 -5.76 -9.91
N GLU A 44 7.42 -5.44 -10.34
CA GLU A 44 7.20 -4.55 -11.49
C GLU A 44 7.80 -3.17 -11.27
N VAL A 45 7.62 -2.57 -10.09
CA VAL A 45 8.24 -1.27 -9.83
C VAL A 45 9.76 -1.42 -9.61
N HIS A 46 10.27 -2.57 -9.18
CA HIS A 46 11.72 -2.81 -9.12
C HIS A 46 12.33 -3.02 -10.52
N SER A 47 11.68 -3.81 -11.38
CA SER A 47 12.19 -4.23 -12.70
C SER A 47 11.87 -3.24 -13.82
N GLY A 48 10.70 -2.59 -13.79
CA GLY A 48 10.32 -1.49 -14.70
C GLY A 48 11.13 -0.21 -14.45
N VAL A 49 11.96 -0.20 -13.39
CA VAL A 49 12.86 0.87 -12.98
C VAL A 49 14.33 0.46 -13.20
N CYS A 50 14.62 -0.64 -13.91
CA CYS A 50 15.97 -0.98 -14.37
C CYS A 50 16.51 -0.05 -15.48
N GLY A 51 16.01 1.19 -15.59
CA GLY A 51 16.61 2.28 -16.36
C GLY A 51 17.03 3.50 -15.54
N GLU A 52 16.41 3.74 -14.37
CA GLU A 52 16.73 4.88 -13.51
C GLU A 52 16.65 4.42 -12.06
N HIS A 53 17.78 4.32 -11.36
CA HIS A 53 17.86 3.92 -9.96
C HIS A 53 17.07 4.85 -9.03
N LEU A 54 15.75 4.67 -8.92
CA LEU A 54 14.89 5.41 -8.01
C LEU A 54 15.14 4.90 -6.58
N ARG A 55 15.38 5.82 -5.65
CA ARG A 55 15.63 5.47 -4.24
C ARG A 55 14.34 4.90 -3.63
N GLY A 56 14.45 4.15 -2.53
CA GLY A 56 13.29 3.50 -1.89
C GLY A 56 12.10 4.42 -1.57
N ARG A 57 12.34 5.73 -1.39
CA ARG A 57 11.29 6.76 -1.21
C ARG A 57 10.51 7.05 -2.51
N ASP A 58 11.19 7.08 -3.63
CA ASP A 58 10.60 7.33 -4.95
C ASP A 58 9.79 6.11 -5.42
N LEU A 59 10.30 4.91 -5.09
CA LEU A 59 9.59 3.64 -5.24
C LEU A 59 8.27 3.64 -4.44
N ALA A 60 8.32 4.01 -3.16
CA ALA A 60 7.13 4.11 -2.32
C ALA A 60 6.14 5.14 -2.89
N TYR A 61 6.62 6.27 -3.41
CA TYR A 61 5.75 7.27 -4.03
C TYR A 61 5.06 6.76 -5.30
N LYS A 62 5.76 5.98 -6.15
CA LYS A 62 5.15 5.33 -7.32
C LYS A 62 4.08 4.31 -6.96
N ILE A 63 4.30 3.52 -5.90
CA ILE A 63 3.33 2.51 -5.44
C ILE A 63 2.08 3.17 -4.82
N MET A 64 2.22 4.38 -4.28
CA MET A 64 1.14 5.13 -3.64
C MET A 64 0.29 5.98 -4.60
N LYS A 65 0.73 6.16 -5.85
CA LYS A 65 0.01 6.88 -6.91
C LYS A 65 -0.79 5.93 -7.76
#